data_AF-A0A9Q3UV86-F1
#
_entry.id   AF-A0A9Q3UV86-F1
#
_cell.length_a   1.000
_cell.length_b   1.000
_cell.length_c   1.000
_cell.angle_alpha   90.00
_cell.angle_beta   90.00
_cell.angle_gamma   90.00
#
_symmetry.space_group_name_H-M   'P 1'
#
loop_
_entity.id
_entity.type
_entity.pdbx_description
1 polymer ?
#
loop_
_entity_poly.entity_id
_entity_poly.type
_entity_poly.pdbx_seq_one_letter_code
_entity_poly.pdbx_strand_id
1 'polypeptide(L)'
;MKNFITGVFTLLATGFAFAQANVDVSTQMGNLNVATVNQTGFFNQNYLLQDGNRNTADIDQTGAFNINVASSNGNRNSIDVDQVGLGNSNETNQYGNRNSAQTWQIGAFNSTEQTQMGRRNDATSIQWGVGNDVVQYQDGRRNVASAFQLGVDNTAVQVQLGRRNDASSVQLGSGNYILQYQDGNDNMASHTQIGADNVAVSAQLGNDNSATGLQIGSDNELYQLQVGNSNTAIDFQLGNDNMTSVSQFGTYNFHLGTQIGNSNSLTVVQSN
;
A
#
# COMPACT_ATOMS: atom_id res chain seq x y z
N MET A 1 52.49 26.70 55.10
CA MET A 1 52.21 25.58 54.18
C MET A 1 50.70 25.54 53.98
N LYS A 2 50.21 25.83 52.78
CA LYS A 2 48.77 25.92 52.47
C LYS A 2 48.25 24.51 52.20
N ASN A 3 47.17 24.13 52.87
CA ASN A 3 46.50 22.83 52.75
C ASN A 3 45.90 22.68 51.35
N PHE A 4 46.34 21.68 50.60
CA PHE A 4 45.73 21.25 49.35
C PHE A 4 45.05 19.91 49.61
N ILE A 5 43.77 19.96 50.00
CA ILE A 5 42.90 18.78 49.98
C ILE A 5 42.02 18.96 48.75
N THR A 6 42.50 18.44 47.62
CA THR A 6 41.70 18.26 46.42
C THR A 6 40.65 17.18 46.70
N GLY A 7 39.43 17.62 46.96
CA GLY A 7 38.25 16.76 46.97
C GLY A 7 37.99 16.26 45.56
N VAL A 8 38.21 14.97 45.33
CA VAL A 8 37.76 14.28 44.13
C VAL A 8 36.26 14.06 44.28
N PHE A 9 35.45 14.96 43.73
CA PHE A 9 34.05 14.67 43.44
C PHE A 9 34.00 13.74 42.24
N THR A 10 33.89 12.44 42.48
CA THR A 10 33.52 11.49 41.45
C THR A 10 32.05 11.76 41.12
N LEU A 11 31.80 12.42 40.00
CA LEU A 11 30.48 12.53 39.40
C LEU A 11 30.09 11.13 38.91
N LEU A 12 29.33 10.40 39.72
CA LEU A 12 28.63 9.18 39.29
C LEU A 12 27.50 9.62 38.36
N ALA A 13 27.82 9.83 37.09
CA ALA A 13 26.83 9.93 36.04
C ALA A 13 26.23 8.53 35.88
N THR A 14 25.10 8.28 36.54
CA THR A 14 24.21 7.16 36.21
C THR A 14 23.65 7.44 34.81
N GLY A 15 24.36 6.98 33.79
CA GLY A 15 23.80 6.88 32.45
C GLY A 15 22.67 5.86 32.49
N PHE A 16 21.43 6.31 32.40
CA PHE A 16 20.35 5.42 31.98
C PHE A 16 20.65 5.05 30.53
N ALA A 17 21.35 3.94 30.33
CA ALA A 17 21.38 3.28 29.03
C ALA A 17 19.96 2.74 28.81
N PHE A 18 19.14 3.46 28.05
CA PHE A 18 17.94 2.86 27.48
C PHE A 18 18.42 1.74 26.56
N ALA A 19 18.29 0.49 27.01
CA ALA A 19 18.53 -0.65 26.15
C ALA A 19 17.53 -0.58 24.99
N GLN A 20 18.06 -0.61 23.76
CA GLN A 20 17.26 -0.81 22.55
C GLN A 20 16.68 -2.23 22.64
N ALA A 21 15.42 -2.36 23.04
CA ALA A 21 14.74 -3.65 23.14
C ALA A 21 13.96 -3.92 21.85
N ASN A 22 14.66 -4.20 20.75
CA ASN A 22 14.03 -4.67 19.52
C ASN A 22 13.87 -6.19 19.55
N VAL A 23 12.82 -6.70 18.91
CA VAL A 23 12.52 -8.13 18.80
C VAL A 23 12.63 -8.52 17.33
N ASP A 24 13.47 -9.49 17.03
CA ASP A 24 13.55 -10.15 15.72
C ASP A 24 13.33 -11.65 15.89
N VAL A 25 12.38 -12.18 15.12
CA VAL A 25 12.12 -13.61 14.97
C VAL A 25 12.12 -13.92 13.48
N SER A 26 13.26 -14.39 12.97
CA SER A 26 13.43 -14.75 11.57
C SER A 26 13.62 -16.27 11.41
N THR A 27 12.71 -16.94 10.70
CA THR A 27 12.73 -18.38 10.43
C THR A 27 12.90 -18.64 8.93
N GLN A 28 13.92 -19.41 8.55
CA GLN A 28 14.17 -19.79 7.16
C GLN A 28 14.19 -21.31 7.02
N MET A 29 13.32 -21.85 6.17
CA MET A 29 13.19 -23.27 5.84
C MET A 29 13.41 -23.50 4.34
N GLY A 30 14.23 -24.48 3.98
CA GLY A 30 14.59 -24.80 2.59
C GLY A 30 15.99 -24.28 2.20
N ASN A 31 16.25 -24.04 0.91
CA ASN A 31 17.61 -23.78 0.41
C ASN A 31 17.79 -22.35 -0.13
N LEU A 32 18.95 -21.75 0.17
CA LEU A 32 19.40 -20.47 -0.41
C LEU A 32 18.46 -19.27 -0.16
N ASN A 33 17.64 -19.32 0.90
CA ASN A 33 16.91 -18.14 1.34
C ASN A 33 17.90 -17.13 1.94
N VAL A 34 17.59 -15.84 1.79
CA VAL A 34 18.38 -14.72 2.29
C VAL A 34 17.44 -13.78 3.02
N ALA A 35 17.82 -13.40 4.24
CA ALA A 35 17.10 -12.41 5.03
C ALA A 35 18.11 -11.43 5.65
N THR A 36 17.87 -10.14 5.46
CA THR A 36 18.54 -9.04 6.16
C THR A 36 17.50 -8.30 6.97
N VAL A 37 17.77 -8.07 8.25
CA VAL A 37 16.88 -7.34 9.15
C VAL A 37 17.72 -6.35 9.96
N ASN A 38 17.51 -5.04 9.80
CA ASN A 38 18.13 -4.02 10.63
C ASN A 38 17.08 -3.26 11.43
N GLN A 39 17.19 -3.31 12.76
CA GLN A 39 16.27 -2.60 13.65
C GLN A 39 17.02 -1.57 14.49
N THR A 40 16.74 -0.28 14.26
CA THR A 40 17.30 0.84 15.03
C THR A 40 16.22 1.55 15.82
N GLY A 41 16.44 1.77 17.11
CA GLY A 41 15.52 2.49 18.00
C GLY A 41 14.93 1.60 19.09
N PHE A 42 13.65 1.77 19.44
CA PHE A 42 13.06 1.20 20.65
C PHE A 42 11.82 0.36 20.35
N PHE A 43 11.82 -0.92 20.74
CA PHE A 43 10.63 -1.78 20.65
C PHE A 43 10.10 -2.04 19.24
N ASN A 44 10.96 -2.01 18.23
CA ASN A 44 10.59 -2.53 16.91
C ASN A 44 10.46 -4.07 16.99
N GLN A 45 9.45 -4.62 16.33
CA GLN A 45 9.19 -6.05 16.25
C GLN A 45 9.23 -6.51 14.80
N ASN A 46 9.97 -7.58 14.54
CA ASN A 46 10.04 -8.25 13.26
C ASN A 46 9.72 -9.73 13.43
N TYR A 47 8.79 -10.24 12.63
CA TYR A 47 8.48 -11.65 12.49
C TYR A 47 8.58 -12.03 11.01
N LEU A 48 9.65 -12.69 10.62
CA LEU A 48 9.88 -13.14 9.26
C LEU A 48 9.83 -14.67 9.17
N LEU A 49 9.06 -15.19 8.21
CA LEU A 49 9.07 -16.60 7.81
C LEU A 49 9.40 -16.71 6.32
N GLN A 50 10.43 -17.46 5.96
CA GLN A 50 10.71 -17.84 4.58
C GLN A 50 10.72 -19.37 4.46
N ASP A 51 9.79 -19.92 3.71
CA ASP A 51 9.70 -21.36 3.44
C ASP A 51 9.83 -21.62 1.93
N GLY A 52 10.80 -22.46 1.54
CA GLY A 52 11.09 -22.83 0.17
C GLY A 52 12.49 -22.43 -0.28
N ASN A 53 12.67 -22.01 -1.54
CA ASN A 53 14.02 -21.81 -2.08
C ASN A 53 14.25 -20.44 -2.71
N ARG A 54 15.42 -19.85 -2.40
CA ARG A 54 15.89 -18.57 -2.95
C ARG A 54 14.96 -17.39 -2.69
N ASN A 55 14.19 -17.42 -1.60
CA ASN A 55 13.42 -16.26 -1.18
C ASN A 55 14.36 -15.21 -0.58
N THR A 56 14.10 -13.94 -0.84
CA THR A 56 14.87 -12.81 -0.31
C THR A 56 13.95 -11.93 0.54
N ALA A 57 14.43 -11.48 1.69
CA ALA A 57 13.77 -10.49 2.52
C ALA A 57 14.81 -9.45 2.94
N ASP A 58 14.48 -8.17 2.78
CA ASP A 58 15.24 -7.03 3.30
C ASP A 58 14.28 -6.16 4.12
N ILE A 59 14.59 -5.96 5.40
CA ILE A 59 13.67 -5.32 6.35
C ILE A 59 14.46 -4.33 7.21
N ASP A 60 14.21 -3.04 7.03
CA ASP A 60 14.80 -1.97 7.84
C ASP A 60 13.72 -1.25 8.66
N GLN A 61 13.84 -1.32 9.99
CA GLN A 61 12.94 -0.64 10.92
C GLN A 61 13.70 0.40 11.75
N THR A 62 13.41 1.68 11.53
CA THR A 62 13.98 2.80 12.28
C THR A 62 12.92 3.54 13.07
N GLY A 63 13.12 3.72 14.37
CA GLY A 63 12.21 4.47 15.24
C GLY A 63 11.69 3.62 16.39
N ALA A 64 10.40 3.71 16.70
CA ALA A 64 9.85 3.01 17.85
C ALA A 64 8.54 2.31 17.57
N PHE A 65 8.33 1.15 18.20
CA PHE A 65 7.10 0.37 18.12
C PHE A 65 6.67 -0.03 16.70
N ASN A 66 7.58 -0.01 15.72
CA ASN A 66 7.24 -0.49 14.38
C ASN A 66 7.10 -2.01 14.41
N ILE A 67 6.08 -2.55 13.74
CA ILE A 67 5.78 -3.97 13.66
C ILE A 67 5.86 -4.39 12.20
N ASN A 68 6.62 -5.44 11.94
CA ASN A 68 6.68 -6.12 10.67
C ASN A 68 6.35 -7.60 10.84
N VAL A 69 5.42 -8.10 10.03
CA VAL A 69 5.11 -9.52 9.89
C VAL A 69 5.22 -9.86 8.41
N ALA A 70 6.18 -10.70 8.06
CA ALA A 70 6.47 -11.06 6.68
C ALA A 70 6.54 -12.59 6.52
N SER A 71 5.84 -13.13 5.53
CA SER A 71 5.84 -14.55 5.20
C SER A 71 6.04 -14.75 3.70
N SER A 72 6.99 -15.61 3.34
CA SER A 72 7.29 -15.93 1.95
C SER A 72 7.36 -17.45 1.77
N ASN A 73 6.29 -18.02 1.23
CA ASN A 73 6.17 -19.44 0.93
C ASN A 73 6.31 -19.71 -0.57
N GLY A 74 7.31 -20.50 -0.96
CA GLY A 74 7.58 -20.92 -2.32
C GLY A 74 8.97 -20.54 -2.80
N ASN A 75 9.15 -20.10 -4.05
CA ASN A 75 10.49 -19.90 -4.61
C ASN A 75 10.72 -18.53 -5.24
N ARG A 76 11.89 -17.94 -4.95
CA ARG A 76 12.37 -16.67 -5.53
C ARG A 76 11.44 -15.49 -5.26
N ASN A 77 10.69 -15.54 -4.18
CA ASN A 77 9.87 -14.43 -3.74
C ASN A 77 10.76 -13.36 -3.06
N SER A 78 10.38 -12.09 -3.15
CA SER A 78 11.14 -10.95 -2.63
C SER A 78 10.25 -10.08 -1.77
N ILE A 79 10.70 -9.80 -0.54
CA ILE A 79 10.07 -8.86 0.39
C ILE A 79 11.08 -7.75 0.68
N ASP A 80 10.64 -6.49 0.57
CA ASP A 80 11.42 -5.29 0.88
C ASP A 80 10.56 -4.37 1.75
N VAL A 81 10.97 -4.10 2.99
CA VAL A 81 10.17 -3.35 3.96
C VAL A 81 11.03 -2.30 4.67
N ASP A 82 10.70 -1.03 4.44
CA ASP A 82 11.28 0.13 5.12
C ASP A 82 10.23 0.79 6.02
N GLN A 83 10.44 0.77 7.34
CA GLN A 83 9.57 1.45 8.31
C GLN A 83 10.35 2.49 9.09
N VAL A 84 9.97 3.77 8.95
CA VAL A 84 10.61 4.90 9.63
C VAL A 84 9.59 5.68 10.44
N GLY A 85 9.76 5.70 11.76
CA GLY A 85 8.97 6.52 12.67
C GLY A 85 8.33 5.70 13.81
N LEU A 86 7.05 5.96 14.10
CA LEU A 86 6.39 5.47 15.31
C LEU A 86 5.19 4.56 14.99
N GLY A 87 5.23 3.31 15.43
CA GLY A 87 4.04 2.46 15.42
C GLY A 87 3.53 2.10 14.02
N ASN A 88 4.39 2.12 13.00
CA ASN A 88 3.99 1.66 11.66
C ASN A 88 3.85 0.13 11.69
N SER A 89 2.86 -0.40 10.97
CA SER A 89 2.53 -1.83 10.91
C SER A 89 2.59 -2.32 9.46
N ASN A 90 3.32 -3.39 9.22
CA ASN A 90 3.36 -4.06 7.92
C ASN A 90 3.03 -5.54 8.09
N GLU A 91 2.12 -6.04 7.25
CA GLU A 91 1.89 -7.45 7.03
C GLU A 91 2.09 -7.78 5.54
N THR A 92 2.99 -8.71 5.24
CA THR A 92 3.28 -9.14 3.87
C THR A 92 3.27 -10.65 3.77
N ASN A 93 2.39 -11.21 2.93
CA ASN A 93 2.24 -12.63 2.70
C ASN A 93 2.40 -12.98 1.22
N GLN A 94 3.41 -13.77 0.86
CA GLN A 94 3.66 -14.22 -0.50
C GLN A 94 3.56 -15.73 -0.61
N TYR A 95 2.67 -16.21 -1.47
CA TYR A 95 2.51 -17.63 -1.79
C TYR A 95 2.78 -17.87 -3.27
N GLY A 96 3.74 -18.75 -3.57
CA GLY A 96 4.04 -19.17 -4.93
C GLY A 96 5.45 -18.76 -5.38
N ASN A 97 5.59 -18.22 -6.60
CA ASN A 97 6.92 -18.06 -7.20
C ASN A 97 7.16 -16.68 -7.81
N ARG A 98 8.30 -16.07 -7.47
CA ARG A 98 8.76 -14.78 -7.99
C ARG A 98 7.80 -13.62 -7.72
N ASN A 99 7.05 -13.67 -6.63
CA ASN A 99 6.28 -12.52 -6.20
C ASN A 99 7.20 -11.48 -5.56
N SER A 100 6.87 -10.20 -5.69
CA SER A 100 7.64 -9.06 -5.20
C SER A 100 6.72 -8.14 -4.42
N ALA A 101 7.06 -7.86 -3.16
CA ALA A 101 6.31 -6.98 -2.30
C ALA A 101 7.28 -5.94 -1.73
N GLN A 102 6.94 -4.67 -1.91
CA GLN A 102 7.68 -3.53 -1.39
C GLN A 102 6.75 -2.67 -0.53
N THR A 103 7.21 -2.33 0.67
CA THR A 103 6.52 -1.43 1.58
C THR A 103 7.46 -0.36 2.10
N TRP A 104 7.07 0.90 1.98
CA TRP A 104 7.77 2.03 2.60
C TRP A 104 6.81 2.89 3.42
N GLN A 105 6.98 2.88 4.74
CA GLN A 105 6.14 3.63 5.67
C GLN A 105 6.98 4.67 6.40
N ILE A 106 6.66 5.94 6.20
CA ILE A 106 7.32 7.06 6.89
C ILE A 106 6.29 7.84 7.68
N GLY A 107 6.52 7.97 8.98
CA GLY A 107 5.67 8.74 9.88
C GLY A 107 5.14 7.87 11.01
N ALA A 108 3.84 7.96 11.29
CA ALA A 108 3.25 7.28 12.45
C ALA A 108 1.98 6.51 12.13
N PHE A 109 1.82 5.33 12.72
CA PHE A 109 0.59 4.54 12.63
C PHE A 109 0.13 4.23 11.20
N ASN A 110 1.04 4.21 10.21
CA ASN A 110 0.71 3.76 8.87
C ASN A 110 0.62 2.22 8.85
N SER A 111 -0.31 1.69 8.05
CA SER A 111 -0.65 0.26 8.01
C SER A 111 -0.60 -0.25 6.57
N THR A 112 0.14 -1.33 6.31
CA THR A 112 0.14 -2.01 5.00
C THR A 112 -0.21 -3.47 5.22
N GLU A 113 -1.15 -3.99 4.43
CA GLU A 113 -1.37 -5.42 4.23
C GLU A 113 -1.19 -5.76 2.74
N GLN A 114 -0.22 -6.63 2.44
CA GLN A 114 0.08 -7.10 1.09
C GLN A 114 -0.01 -8.62 1.02
N THR A 115 -0.95 -9.15 0.23
CA THR A 115 -1.07 -10.58 -0.02
C THR A 115 -0.94 -10.90 -1.51
N GLN A 116 0.01 -11.75 -1.87
CA GLN A 116 0.29 -12.15 -3.25
C GLN A 116 0.28 -13.66 -3.40
N MET A 117 -0.71 -14.19 -4.12
CA MET A 117 -0.83 -15.61 -4.45
C MET A 117 -0.57 -15.85 -5.94
N GLY A 118 0.29 -16.82 -6.24
CA GLY A 118 0.56 -17.26 -7.61
C GLY A 118 1.97 -16.91 -8.08
N ARG A 119 2.11 -16.20 -9.21
CA ARG A 119 3.41 -16.07 -9.87
C ARG A 119 3.68 -14.71 -10.49
N ARG A 120 4.81 -14.09 -10.11
CA ARG A 120 5.26 -12.80 -10.65
C ARG A 120 4.28 -11.67 -10.39
N ASN A 121 3.58 -11.71 -9.27
CA ASN A 121 2.80 -10.56 -8.84
C ASN A 121 3.74 -9.53 -8.19
N ASP A 122 3.42 -8.25 -8.36
CA ASP A 122 4.22 -7.12 -7.88
C ASP A 122 3.31 -6.16 -7.11
N ALA A 123 3.66 -5.86 -5.86
CA ALA A 123 2.88 -5.02 -4.98
C ALA A 123 3.80 -3.97 -4.35
N THR A 124 3.44 -2.70 -4.47
CA THR A 124 4.19 -1.58 -3.91
C THR A 124 3.25 -0.71 -3.10
N SER A 125 3.62 -0.45 -1.84
CA SER A 125 2.91 0.43 -0.93
C SER A 125 3.87 1.49 -0.40
N ILE A 126 3.55 2.76 -0.59
CA ILE A 126 4.32 3.89 -0.07
C ILE A 126 3.37 4.81 0.69
N GLN A 127 3.65 5.02 1.98
CA GLN A 127 2.78 5.78 2.87
C GLN A 127 3.60 6.79 3.67
N TRP A 128 3.35 8.07 3.42
CA TRP A 128 4.03 9.18 4.08
C TRP A 128 3.02 10.01 4.88
N GLY A 129 3.13 9.97 6.20
CA GLY A 129 2.28 10.75 7.10
C GLY A 129 1.76 9.92 8.27
N VAL A 130 0.47 10.09 8.60
CA VAL A 130 -0.13 9.52 9.81
C VAL A 130 -1.39 8.73 9.51
N GLY A 131 -1.50 7.52 10.04
CA GLY A 131 -2.77 6.77 10.02
C GLY A 131 -3.23 6.33 8.63
N ASN A 132 -2.35 6.35 7.63
CA ASN A 132 -2.71 5.86 6.31
C ASN A 132 -2.81 4.32 6.32
N ASP A 133 -3.63 3.77 5.44
CA ASP A 133 -3.88 2.33 5.32
C ASP A 133 -3.89 1.87 3.86
N VAL A 134 -3.12 0.82 3.56
CA VAL A 134 -3.03 0.20 2.23
C VAL A 134 -3.30 -1.29 2.34
N VAL A 135 -4.29 -1.78 1.60
CA VAL A 135 -4.57 -3.20 1.46
C VAL A 135 -4.44 -3.59 -0.01
N GLN A 136 -3.53 -4.51 -0.31
CA GLN A 136 -3.26 -5.00 -1.67
C GLN A 136 -3.38 -6.52 -1.71
N TYR A 137 -4.29 -7.02 -2.54
CA TYR A 137 -4.52 -8.45 -2.73
C TYR A 137 -4.40 -8.83 -4.21
N GLN A 138 -3.50 -9.75 -4.51
CA GLN A 138 -3.23 -10.21 -5.88
C GLN A 138 -3.27 -11.73 -5.95
N ASP A 139 -4.26 -12.28 -6.64
CA ASP A 139 -4.33 -13.70 -6.96
C ASP A 139 -4.16 -13.93 -8.46
N GLY A 140 -3.14 -14.69 -8.82
CA GLY A 140 -2.90 -15.15 -10.18
C GLY A 140 -1.50 -14.82 -10.67
N ARG A 141 -1.38 -14.13 -11.80
CA ARG A 141 -0.07 -14.04 -12.49
C ARG A 141 0.18 -12.70 -13.15
N ARG A 142 1.31 -12.09 -12.81
CA ARG A 142 1.75 -10.79 -13.37
C ARG A 142 0.80 -9.65 -13.07
N ASN A 143 0.10 -9.70 -11.94
CA ASN A 143 -0.68 -8.56 -11.48
C ASN A 143 0.26 -7.53 -10.84
N VAL A 144 -0.05 -6.25 -10.99
CA VAL A 144 0.74 -5.12 -10.49
C VAL A 144 -0.17 -4.19 -9.70
N ALA A 145 0.14 -3.97 -8.42
CA ALA A 145 -0.61 -3.09 -7.53
C ALA A 145 0.35 -2.05 -6.96
N SER A 146 0.01 -0.77 -7.12
CA SER A 146 0.80 0.34 -6.61
C SER A 146 -0.10 1.31 -5.85
N ALA A 147 0.26 1.60 -4.61
CA ALA A 147 -0.41 2.56 -3.76
C ALA A 147 0.58 3.60 -3.22
N PHE A 148 0.27 4.88 -3.42
CA PHE A 148 1.00 6.00 -2.87
C PHE A 148 0.05 6.91 -2.08
N GLN A 149 0.35 7.10 -0.79
CA GLN A 149 -0.43 7.95 0.10
C GLN A 149 0.49 8.99 0.75
N LEU A 150 0.10 10.26 0.65
CA LEU A 150 0.74 11.38 1.33
C LEU A 150 -0.30 12.16 2.12
N GLY A 151 -0.18 12.14 3.45
CA GLY A 151 -1.03 12.89 4.35
C GLY A 151 -1.58 12.05 5.49
N VAL A 152 -2.87 12.20 5.80
CA VAL A 152 -3.45 11.66 7.04
C VAL A 152 -4.69 10.82 6.76
N ASP A 153 -4.80 9.65 7.37
CA ASP A 153 -6.01 8.81 7.32
C ASP A 153 -6.52 8.49 5.89
N ASN A 154 -5.61 8.36 4.92
CA ASN A 154 -5.99 7.91 3.58
C ASN A 154 -6.06 6.38 3.55
N THR A 155 -7.04 5.83 2.82
CA THR A 155 -7.21 4.38 2.66
C THR A 155 -7.21 4.00 1.18
N ALA A 156 -6.40 3.00 0.81
CA ALA A 156 -6.34 2.44 -0.54
C ALA A 156 -6.50 0.91 -0.49
N VAL A 157 -7.49 0.40 -1.21
CA VAL A 157 -7.77 -1.03 -1.33
C VAL A 157 -7.68 -1.46 -2.80
N GLN A 158 -6.79 -2.39 -3.11
CA GLN A 158 -6.57 -2.88 -4.47
C GLN A 158 -6.67 -4.40 -4.49
N VAL A 159 -7.61 -4.93 -5.28
CA VAL A 159 -7.87 -6.37 -5.40
C VAL A 159 -7.82 -6.77 -6.86
N GLN A 160 -6.97 -7.76 -7.16
CA GLN A 160 -6.66 -8.16 -8.53
C GLN A 160 -6.68 -9.67 -8.67
N LEU A 161 -7.69 -10.20 -9.36
CA LEU A 161 -7.89 -11.61 -9.63
C LEU A 161 -7.65 -11.90 -11.11
N GLY A 162 -6.77 -12.85 -11.41
CA GLY A 162 -6.46 -13.27 -12.77
C GLY A 162 -5.06 -12.87 -13.22
N ARG A 163 -4.93 -12.27 -14.41
CA ARG A 163 -3.62 -12.13 -15.06
C ARG A 163 -3.41 -10.75 -15.66
N ARG A 164 -2.25 -10.15 -15.40
CA ARG A 164 -1.82 -8.87 -15.98
C ARG A 164 -2.78 -7.72 -15.67
N ASN A 165 -3.46 -7.79 -14.53
CA ASN A 165 -4.22 -6.66 -14.04
C ASN A 165 -3.28 -5.62 -13.41
N ASP A 166 -3.56 -4.34 -13.63
CA ASP A 166 -2.77 -3.21 -13.15
C ASP A 166 -3.68 -2.24 -12.38
N ALA A 167 -3.36 -1.98 -11.11
CA ALA A 167 -4.09 -1.07 -10.25
C ALA A 167 -3.10 -0.06 -9.65
N SER A 168 -3.40 1.22 -9.86
CA SER A 168 -2.62 2.33 -9.32
C SER A 168 -3.53 3.27 -8.54
N SER A 169 -3.16 3.57 -7.29
CA SER A 169 -3.87 4.51 -6.42
C SER A 169 -2.92 5.57 -5.89
N VAL A 170 -3.30 6.84 -6.01
CA VAL A 170 -2.54 7.99 -5.49
C VAL A 170 -3.48 8.85 -4.66
N GLN A 171 -3.16 9.09 -3.39
CA GLN A 171 -3.97 9.91 -2.49
C GLN A 171 -3.09 10.98 -1.84
N LEU A 172 -3.43 12.24 -2.06
CA LEU A 172 -2.72 13.39 -1.52
C LEU A 172 -3.71 14.22 -0.67
N GLY A 173 -3.53 14.22 0.64
CA GLY A 173 -4.36 14.97 1.58
C GLY A 173 -4.89 14.11 2.72
N SER A 174 -6.17 14.25 3.06
CA SER A 174 -6.74 13.62 4.27
C SER A 174 -8.02 12.85 4.02
N GLY A 175 -8.21 11.70 4.68
CA GLY A 175 -9.51 10.99 4.67
C GLY A 175 -9.94 10.47 3.31
N ASN A 176 -9.05 10.43 2.32
CA ASN A 176 -9.41 9.96 0.98
C ASN A 176 -9.54 8.43 0.97
N TYR A 177 -10.44 7.90 0.14
CA TYR A 177 -10.70 6.47 -0.01
C TYR A 177 -10.67 6.05 -1.49
N ILE A 178 -9.79 5.11 -1.83
CA ILE A 178 -9.75 4.45 -3.16
C ILE A 178 -10.02 2.96 -3.00
N LEU A 179 -10.95 2.43 -3.77
CA LEU A 179 -11.14 0.98 -3.96
C LEU A 179 -11.07 0.61 -5.44
N GLN A 180 -10.17 -0.31 -5.78
CA GLN A 180 -9.98 -0.83 -7.13
C GLN A 180 -10.13 -2.35 -7.11
N TYR A 181 -11.14 -2.86 -7.80
CA TYR A 181 -11.41 -4.28 -7.93
C TYR A 181 -11.34 -4.71 -9.40
N GLN A 182 -10.50 -5.69 -9.71
CA GLN A 182 -10.29 -6.20 -11.05
C GLN A 182 -10.38 -7.72 -11.06
N ASP A 183 -11.37 -8.28 -11.74
CA ASP A 183 -11.51 -9.72 -11.96
C ASP A 183 -11.48 -10.01 -13.47
N GLY A 184 -10.44 -10.73 -13.88
CA GLY A 184 -10.20 -11.15 -15.26
C GLY A 184 -8.78 -10.88 -15.71
N ASN A 185 -8.58 -10.52 -16.98
CA ASN A 185 -7.24 -10.36 -17.54
C ASN A 185 -7.01 -9.00 -18.17
N ASP A 186 -5.79 -8.51 -18.05
CA ASP A 186 -5.30 -7.33 -18.76
C ASP A 186 -6.16 -6.07 -18.47
N ASN A 187 -6.82 -6.01 -17.29
CA ASN A 187 -7.59 -4.84 -16.84
C ASN A 187 -6.66 -3.77 -16.22
N MET A 188 -7.01 -2.50 -16.36
CA MET A 188 -6.25 -1.36 -15.83
C MET A 188 -7.17 -0.41 -15.05
N ALA A 189 -6.81 -0.10 -13.81
CA ALA A 189 -7.51 0.85 -12.95
C ALA A 189 -6.51 1.86 -12.40
N SER A 190 -6.79 3.15 -12.57
CA SER A 190 -5.93 4.23 -12.06
C SER A 190 -6.77 5.32 -11.41
N HIS A 191 -6.56 5.56 -10.12
CA HIS A 191 -7.28 6.59 -9.38
C HIS A 191 -6.31 7.55 -8.70
N THR A 192 -6.61 8.83 -8.79
CA THR A 192 -5.87 9.90 -8.10
C THR A 192 -6.85 10.80 -7.37
N GLN A 193 -6.61 11.01 -6.07
CA GLN A 193 -7.38 11.91 -5.22
C GLN A 193 -6.46 12.97 -4.63
N ILE A 194 -6.84 14.23 -4.77
CA ILE A 194 -6.12 15.38 -4.22
C ILE A 194 -7.10 16.23 -3.43
N GLY A 195 -6.91 16.30 -2.12
CA GLY A 195 -7.76 17.05 -1.21
C GLY A 195 -8.24 16.19 -0.04
N ALA A 196 -9.50 16.35 0.35
CA ALA A 196 -10.03 15.70 1.55
C ALA A 196 -11.29 14.88 1.27
N ASP A 197 -11.46 13.76 1.96
CA ASP A 197 -12.72 13.01 2.02
C ASP A 197 -13.28 12.60 0.65
N ASN A 198 -12.41 12.45 -0.37
CA ASN A 198 -12.83 11.99 -1.68
C ASN A 198 -12.96 10.46 -1.68
N VAL A 199 -13.95 9.93 -2.40
CA VAL A 199 -14.22 8.51 -2.56
C VAL A 199 -14.16 8.15 -4.05
N ALA A 200 -13.32 7.18 -4.41
CA ALA A 200 -13.24 6.63 -5.75
C ALA A 200 -13.28 5.12 -5.72
N VAL A 201 -14.26 4.54 -6.42
CA VAL A 201 -14.49 3.10 -6.49
C VAL A 201 -14.52 2.69 -7.95
N SER A 202 -13.71 1.69 -8.30
CA SER A 202 -13.77 1.06 -9.62
C SER A 202 -13.86 -0.46 -9.51
N ALA A 203 -14.71 -1.05 -10.33
CA ALA A 203 -14.89 -2.49 -10.46
C ALA A 203 -14.88 -2.87 -11.94
N GLN A 204 -13.94 -3.74 -12.32
CA GLN A 204 -13.75 -4.23 -13.69
C GLN A 204 -13.91 -5.75 -13.71
N LEU A 205 -14.98 -6.22 -14.35
CA LEU A 205 -15.33 -7.63 -14.49
C LEU A 205 -15.21 -8.04 -15.96
N GLY A 206 -14.17 -8.79 -16.32
CA GLY A 206 -13.90 -9.23 -17.69
C GLY A 206 -12.48 -8.90 -18.14
N ASN A 207 -12.25 -8.63 -19.43
CA ASN A 207 -10.89 -8.45 -19.95
C ASN A 207 -10.66 -7.11 -20.63
N ASP A 208 -9.42 -6.62 -20.60
CA ASP A 208 -8.98 -5.41 -21.29
C ASP A 208 -9.80 -4.15 -20.93
N ASN A 209 -10.43 -4.09 -19.75
CA ASN A 209 -11.16 -2.89 -19.33
C ASN A 209 -10.20 -1.85 -18.74
N SER A 210 -10.53 -0.56 -18.91
CA SER A 210 -9.74 0.59 -18.46
C SER A 210 -10.61 1.57 -17.69
N ALA A 211 -10.26 1.85 -16.44
CA ALA A 211 -10.97 2.74 -15.53
C ALA A 211 -9.98 3.79 -14.99
N THR A 212 -10.23 5.06 -15.27
CA THR A 212 -9.41 6.18 -14.80
C THR A 212 -10.26 7.20 -14.06
N GLY A 213 -9.83 7.59 -12.88
CA GLY A 213 -10.50 8.62 -12.07
C GLY A 213 -9.52 9.64 -11.51
N LEU A 214 -9.87 10.92 -11.61
CA LEU A 214 -9.17 12.01 -10.94
C LEU A 214 -10.16 12.90 -10.19
N GLN A 215 -9.96 13.06 -8.89
CA GLN A 215 -10.74 13.93 -8.02
C GLN A 215 -9.83 15.00 -7.40
N ILE A 216 -10.18 16.27 -7.58
CA ILE A 216 -9.49 17.41 -6.97
C ILE A 216 -10.51 18.26 -6.22
N GLY A 217 -10.37 18.32 -4.90
CA GLY A 217 -11.25 19.05 -4.00
C GLY A 217 -11.66 18.20 -2.80
N SER A 218 -12.86 18.45 -2.28
CA SER A 218 -13.40 17.75 -1.11
C SER A 218 -14.71 17.02 -1.40
N ASP A 219 -14.95 15.92 -0.71
CA ASP A 219 -16.24 15.21 -0.72
C ASP A 219 -16.71 14.78 -2.13
N ASN A 220 -15.78 14.56 -3.07
CA ASN A 220 -16.15 14.04 -4.38
C ASN A 220 -16.31 12.53 -4.34
N GLU A 221 -17.33 12.01 -5.02
CA GLU A 221 -17.62 10.60 -5.16
C GLU A 221 -17.58 10.16 -6.62
N LEU A 222 -16.79 9.13 -6.92
CA LEU A 222 -16.64 8.52 -8.24
C LEU A 222 -16.87 7.01 -8.15
N TYR A 223 -17.83 6.49 -8.90
CA TYR A 223 -18.11 5.06 -9.02
C TYR A 223 -18.04 4.63 -10.49
N GLN A 224 -17.15 3.70 -10.81
CA GLN A 224 -16.97 3.16 -12.16
C GLN A 224 -17.16 1.64 -12.16
N LEU A 225 -18.18 1.14 -12.85
CA LEU A 225 -18.43 -0.29 -13.05
C LEU A 225 -18.31 -0.63 -14.54
N GLN A 226 -17.44 -1.58 -14.86
CA GLN A 226 -17.25 -2.09 -16.22
C GLN A 226 -17.41 -3.60 -16.22
N VAL A 227 -18.41 -4.10 -16.94
CA VAL A 227 -18.69 -5.53 -17.10
C VAL A 227 -18.63 -5.90 -18.57
N GLY A 228 -17.70 -6.78 -18.92
CA GLY A 228 -17.47 -7.24 -20.29
C GLY A 228 -16.03 -6.98 -20.73
N ASN A 229 -15.82 -6.67 -22.02
CA ASN A 229 -14.45 -6.57 -22.55
C ASN A 229 -14.16 -5.23 -23.22
N SER A 230 -12.93 -4.74 -23.08
CA SER A 230 -12.45 -3.55 -23.80
C SER A 230 -13.27 -2.27 -23.51
N ASN A 231 -13.89 -2.16 -22.33
CA ASN A 231 -14.61 -0.95 -21.93
C ASN A 231 -13.62 0.08 -21.38
N THR A 232 -13.86 1.36 -21.63
CA THR A 232 -13.03 2.48 -21.16
C THR A 232 -13.90 3.54 -20.49
N ALA A 233 -13.57 3.91 -19.26
CA ALA A 233 -14.20 4.97 -18.49
C ALA A 233 -13.13 5.89 -17.94
N ILE A 234 -13.24 7.19 -18.20
CA ILE A 234 -12.32 8.22 -17.72
C ILE A 234 -13.16 9.34 -17.11
N ASP A 235 -12.94 9.65 -15.84
CA ASP A 235 -13.71 10.67 -15.13
C ASP A 235 -12.82 11.65 -14.38
N PHE A 236 -13.17 12.93 -14.51
CA PHE A 236 -12.51 14.05 -13.85
C PHE A 236 -13.52 14.83 -13.01
N GLN A 237 -13.27 15.02 -11.72
CA GLN A 237 -14.09 15.85 -10.83
C GLN A 237 -13.23 16.95 -10.20
N LEU A 238 -13.57 18.21 -10.48
CA LEU A 238 -12.88 19.39 -9.97
C LEU A 238 -13.86 20.29 -9.19
N GLY A 239 -13.63 20.43 -7.90
CA GLY A 239 -14.51 21.15 -6.97
C GLY A 239 -14.97 20.24 -5.84
N ASN A 240 -16.10 20.56 -5.21
CA ASN A 240 -16.54 19.84 -4.01
C ASN A 240 -17.90 19.14 -4.22
N ASP A 241 -18.17 18.09 -3.45
CA ASP A 241 -19.48 17.41 -3.42
C ASP A 241 -19.93 16.88 -4.79
N ASN A 242 -19.01 16.64 -5.74
CA ASN A 242 -19.40 16.14 -7.05
C ASN A 242 -19.57 14.62 -7.01
N MET A 243 -20.61 14.12 -7.68
CA MET A 243 -20.90 12.70 -7.78
C MET A 243 -20.89 12.25 -9.25
N THR A 244 -20.12 11.22 -9.56
CA THR A 244 -20.11 10.55 -10.87
C THR A 244 -20.34 9.06 -10.68
N SER A 245 -21.28 8.50 -11.44
CA SER A 245 -21.54 7.06 -11.52
C SER A 245 -21.56 6.61 -12.98
N VAL A 246 -20.65 5.70 -13.33
CA VAL A 246 -20.52 5.13 -14.68
C VAL A 246 -20.73 3.63 -14.62
N SER A 247 -21.61 3.11 -15.47
CA SER A 247 -21.84 1.67 -15.64
C SER A 247 -21.79 1.30 -17.11
N GLN A 248 -20.83 0.45 -17.49
CA GLN A 248 -20.64 -0.02 -18.87
C GLN A 248 -20.81 -1.54 -18.92
N PHE A 249 -21.73 -2.01 -19.76
CA PHE A 249 -22.01 -3.43 -19.98
C PHE A 249 -21.74 -3.80 -21.45
N GLY A 250 -21.08 -4.93 -21.68
CA GLY A 250 -20.79 -5.41 -23.03
C GLY A 250 -19.37 -5.08 -23.48
N THR A 251 -19.19 -4.73 -24.75
CA THR A 251 -17.87 -4.58 -25.36
C THR A 251 -17.62 -3.20 -25.94
N TYR A 252 -16.39 -2.69 -25.85
CA TYR A 252 -15.98 -1.45 -26.50
C TYR A 252 -16.80 -0.20 -26.12
N ASN A 253 -17.38 -0.17 -24.92
CA ASN A 253 -18.00 1.06 -24.42
C ASN A 253 -16.90 2.08 -24.10
N PHE A 254 -17.14 3.33 -24.46
CA PHE A 254 -16.24 4.44 -24.18
C PHE A 254 -17.01 5.57 -23.49
N HIS A 255 -16.48 6.02 -22.36
CA HIS A 255 -16.99 7.14 -21.60
C HIS A 255 -15.84 8.07 -21.20
N LEU A 256 -16.10 9.38 -21.32
CA LEU A 256 -15.26 10.45 -20.83
C LEU A 256 -16.17 11.47 -20.12
N GLY A 257 -16.05 11.55 -18.80
CA GLY A 257 -16.79 12.48 -17.95
C GLY A 257 -15.89 13.58 -17.39
N THR A 258 -16.43 14.79 -17.26
CA THR A 258 -15.76 15.89 -16.56
C THR A 258 -16.81 16.71 -15.82
N GLN A 259 -16.63 16.88 -14.52
CA GLN A 259 -17.43 17.75 -13.67
C GLN A 259 -16.55 18.87 -13.12
N ILE A 260 -17.00 20.12 -13.27
CA ILE A 260 -16.32 21.31 -12.72
C ILE A 260 -17.34 22.12 -11.92
N GLY A 261 -17.00 22.47 -10.69
CA GLY A 261 -17.87 23.19 -9.77
C GLY A 261 -18.28 22.31 -8.59
N ASN A 262 -19.35 22.70 -7.89
CA ASN A 262 -19.78 22.01 -6.68
C ASN A 262 -21.13 21.33 -6.85
N SER A 263 -21.33 20.21 -6.17
CA SER A 263 -22.61 19.49 -6.11
C SER A 263 -23.14 19.03 -7.48
N ASN A 264 -22.24 18.78 -8.45
CA ASN A 264 -22.64 18.26 -9.75
C ASN A 264 -22.93 16.75 -9.65
N SER A 265 -23.86 16.25 -10.47
CA SER A 265 -24.13 14.82 -10.60
C SER A 265 -24.04 14.38 -12.06
N LEU A 266 -23.32 13.29 -12.31
CA LEU A 266 -23.16 12.67 -13.63
C LEU A 266 -23.50 11.18 -13.48
N THR A 267 -24.46 10.69 -14.25
CA THR A 267 -24.79 9.26 -14.31
C THR A 267 -24.74 8.80 -15.75
N VAL A 268 -23.97 7.75 -16.01
CA VAL A 268 -23.79 7.15 -17.33
C VAL A 268 -24.07 5.67 -17.25
N VAL A 269 -24.96 5.18 -18.12
CA VAL A 269 -25.22 3.77 -18.32
C VAL A 269 -25.09 3.47 -19.81
N GLN A 270 -24.14 2.61 -20.17
CA GLN A 270 -23.92 2.16 -21.55
C GLN A 270 -24.02 0.64 -21.59
N SER A 271 -24.70 0.10 -22.61
CA SER A 271 -24.85 -1.34 -22.79
C SER A 271 -24.89 -1.69 -24.28
N ASN A 272 -24.22 -2.78 -24.68
CA ASN A 272 -24.37 -3.38 -26.01
C ASN A 272 -24.25 -4.91 -25.98
#